data_AF-A0A4Y2UHS1-F1
#
_entry.id   AF-A0A4Y2UHS1-F1
#
_cell.length_a   1.000
_cell.length_b   1.000
_cell.length_c   1.000
_cell.angle_alpha   90.00
_cell.angle_beta   90.00
_cell.angle_gamma   90.00
#
_symmetry.space_group_name_H-M   'P 1'
#
loop_
_entity.id
_entity.type
_entity.pdbx_description
1 polymer ?
#
loop_
_entity_poly.entity_id
_entity_poly.type
_entity_poly.pdbx_seq_one_letter_code
_entity_poly.pdbx_strand_id
1 'polypeptide(L)'
;MVRDNYRELIELLIVFLGGDAENKFKIRPPGAMPQAIWMARAIYSLKLSLFSSQLKLNTKDKEALLDVCLFIVTIYVKPWLQWILAVKAPYKDLCFLKSRKAYENVNKSISKAALQKFSQHLWYFTDEKAVLALFDDDVDEETKLKMVANLHK
;
A
#
# COMPACT_ATOMS: atom_id res chain seq x y z
N MET A 1 16.98 5.35 -8.38
CA MET A 1 15.66 5.99 -8.57
C MET A 1 14.52 5.21 -7.93
N VAL A 2 14.15 4.01 -8.40
CA VAL A 2 13.04 3.26 -7.79
C VAL A 2 13.34 2.85 -6.35
N ARG A 3 14.56 2.33 -6.06
CA ARG A 3 14.98 1.88 -4.71
C ARG A 3 15.07 2.97 -3.64
N ASP A 4 15.43 4.20 -4.00
CA ASP A 4 15.62 5.30 -3.04
C ASP A 4 14.30 5.72 -2.38
N ASN A 5 13.21 5.67 -3.14
CA ASN A 5 11.86 6.00 -2.65
C ASN A 5 11.34 4.97 -1.64
N TYR A 6 11.71 3.69 -1.76
CA TYR A 6 11.35 2.67 -0.76
C TYR A 6 12.03 2.92 0.56
N ARG A 7 13.34 3.25 0.52
CA ARG A 7 14.10 3.59 1.72
C ARG A 7 13.49 4.78 2.43
N GLU A 8 13.19 5.85 1.69
CA GLU A 8 12.56 7.05 2.25
C GLU A 8 11.16 6.75 2.83
N LEU A 9 10.33 5.97 2.14
CA LEU A 9 9.03 5.56 2.66
C LEU A 9 9.17 4.79 3.98
N ILE A 10 10.06 3.79 4.04
CA ILE A 10 10.30 2.98 5.25
C ILE A 10 10.78 3.85 6.40
N GLU A 11 11.76 4.72 6.18
CA GLU A 11 12.27 5.60 7.23
C GLU A 11 11.20 6.58 7.73
N LEU A 12 10.39 7.15 6.83
CA LEU A 12 9.27 8.02 7.21
C LEU A 12 8.21 7.28 8.04
N LEU A 13 7.94 6.01 7.72
CA LEU A 13 6.98 5.19 8.47
C LEU A 13 7.47 4.88 9.87
N ILE A 14 8.76 4.56 10.03
CA ILE A 14 9.38 4.31 11.34
C ILE A 14 9.21 5.57 12.22
N VAL A 15 9.59 6.73 11.68
CA VAL A 15 9.47 8.01 12.40
C VAL A 15 8.00 8.36 12.69
N PHE A 16 7.09 8.15 11.73
CA PHE A 16 5.66 8.39 11.92
C PHE A 16 5.05 7.51 13.03
N LEU A 17 5.52 6.28 13.19
CA LEU A 17 5.12 5.36 14.26
C LEU A 17 5.83 5.62 15.60
N GLY A 18 6.68 6.65 15.69
CA GLY A 18 7.43 7.00 16.89
C GLY A 18 8.67 6.14 17.14
N GLY A 19 9.10 5.35 16.15
CA GLY A 19 10.36 4.63 16.21
C GLY A 19 11.57 5.53 15.97
N ASP A 20 12.71 5.14 16.52
CA ASP A 20 13.99 5.80 16.24
C ASP A 20 14.55 5.26 14.91
N ALA A 21 14.84 6.16 13.98
CA ALA A 21 15.56 5.77 12.77
C ALA A 21 17.03 5.72 13.14
N GLU A 22 17.68 4.54 13.06
CA GLU A 22 19.08 4.27 13.49
C GLU A 22 20.17 5.09 12.77
N ASN A 23 19.83 6.20 12.12
CA ASN A 23 20.74 7.12 11.47
C ASN A 23 20.25 8.56 11.64
N LYS A 24 21.13 9.53 11.33
CA LYS A 24 20.77 10.94 11.12
C LYS A 24 19.74 11.04 9.97
N PHE A 25 18.49 10.73 10.24
CA PHE A 25 17.42 10.70 9.26
C PHE A 25 17.22 12.12 8.74
N LYS A 26 17.54 12.31 7.46
CA LYS A 26 17.37 13.59 6.78
C LYS A 26 16.13 13.49 5.91
N ILE A 27 15.06 14.14 6.32
CA ILE A 27 13.88 14.27 5.48
C ILE A 27 14.24 15.17 4.30
N ARG A 28 14.17 14.61 3.09
CA ARG A 28 14.39 15.35 1.85
C ARG A 28 13.17 16.21 1.53
N PRO A 29 13.31 17.33 0.80
CA PRO A 29 12.16 18.05 0.28
C PRO A 29 11.30 17.13 -0.60
N PRO A 30 9.98 17.37 -0.71
CA PRO A 30 9.14 16.64 -1.66
C PRO A 30 9.70 16.70 -3.07
N GLY A 31 9.91 15.54 -3.70
CA GLY A 31 10.28 15.45 -5.11
C GLY A 31 9.07 15.68 -6.02
N ALA A 32 9.29 15.55 -7.33
CA ALA A 32 8.18 15.57 -8.29
C ALA A 32 7.12 14.52 -7.92
N MET A 33 5.85 14.90 -7.98
CA MET A 33 4.70 14.04 -7.65
C MET A 33 3.85 13.80 -8.91
N PRO A 34 4.25 12.89 -9.83
CA PRO A 34 3.44 12.52 -10.97
C PRO A 34 2.12 11.91 -10.51
N GLN A 35 1.02 12.20 -11.22
CA GLN A 35 -0.30 11.71 -10.83
C GLN A 35 -0.41 10.18 -10.80
N ALA A 36 0.43 9.47 -11.56
CA ALA A 36 0.44 8.02 -11.69
C ALA A 36 1.19 7.28 -10.57
N ILE A 37 1.88 7.97 -9.65
CA ILE A 37 2.74 7.31 -8.65
C ILE A 37 2.15 7.47 -7.25
N TRP A 38 1.41 6.46 -6.81
CA TRP A 38 0.74 6.46 -5.50
C TRP A 38 1.74 6.57 -4.33
N MET A 39 2.92 5.95 -4.45
CA MET A 39 4.01 6.04 -3.47
C MET A 39 4.49 7.49 -3.24
N ALA A 40 4.55 8.32 -4.28
CA ALA A 40 4.93 9.73 -4.11
C ALA A 40 3.89 10.48 -3.27
N ARG A 41 2.60 10.13 -3.45
CA ARG A 41 1.52 10.67 -2.60
C ARG A 41 1.63 10.18 -1.17
N ALA A 42 1.97 8.91 -0.96
CA ALA A 42 2.15 8.35 0.38
C ALA A 42 3.29 9.04 1.14
N ILE A 43 4.46 9.19 0.50
CA ILE A 43 5.61 9.91 1.06
C ILE A 43 5.22 11.36 1.39
N TYR A 44 4.50 12.03 0.49
CA TYR A 44 4.06 13.40 0.69
C TYR A 44 3.10 13.53 1.88
N SER A 45 2.08 12.67 1.98
CA SER A 45 1.14 12.63 3.10
C SER A 45 1.85 12.42 4.44
N LEU A 46 2.79 11.47 4.50
CA LEU A 46 3.57 11.22 5.72
C LEU A 46 4.38 12.45 6.14
N LYS A 47 5.08 13.10 5.19
CA LYS A 47 5.82 14.35 5.47
C LYS A 47 4.90 15.46 5.94
N LEU A 48 3.76 15.68 5.27
CA LEU A 48 2.78 16.68 5.71
C LEU A 48 2.32 16.42 7.14
N SER A 49 2.12 15.15 7.51
CA SER A 49 1.70 14.80 8.87
C SER A 49 2.80 15.07 9.88
N LEU A 50 4.04 14.69 9.59
CA LEU A 50 5.21 14.90 10.45
C LEU A 50 5.50 16.39 10.68
N PHE A 51 5.30 17.22 9.66
CA PHE A 51 5.49 18.67 9.73
C PHE A 51 4.19 19.45 9.96
N SER A 52 3.10 18.79 10.37
CA SER A 52 1.78 19.40 10.50
C SER A 52 1.73 20.56 11.51
N SER A 53 2.68 20.63 12.44
CA SER A 53 2.85 21.75 13.38
C SER A 53 3.39 23.03 12.71
N GLN A 54 4.16 22.89 11.62
CA GLN A 54 4.71 24.00 10.84
C GLN A 54 3.73 24.50 9.76
N LEU A 55 2.68 23.71 9.50
CA LEU A 55 1.68 23.98 8.48
C LEU A 55 0.42 24.59 9.12
N LYS A 56 -0.17 25.59 8.45
CA LYS A 56 -1.45 26.19 8.85
C LYS A 56 -2.64 25.32 8.40
N LEU A 57 -2.68 24.07 8.85
CA LEU A 57 -3.80 23.16 8.58
C LEU A 57 -4.90 23.35 9.63
N ASN A 58 -6.14 23.38 9.17
CA ASN A 58 -7.29 23.34 10.08
C ASN A 58 -7.43 21.93 10.70
N THR A 59 -8.24 21.80 11.75
CA THR A 59 -8.42 20.54 12.48
C THR A 59 -8.95 19.41 11.58
N LYS A 60 -9.91 19.72 10.69
CA LYS A 60 -10.51 18.72 9.79
C LYS A 60 -9.48 18.16 8.80
N ASP A 61 -8.64 19.02 8.24
CA ASP A 61 -7.59 18.61 7.29
C ASP A 61 -6.52 17.78 7.99
N LYS A 62 -6.18 18.10 9.25
CA LYS A 62 -5.26 17.29 10.06
C LYS A 62 -5.81 15.90 10.33
N GLU A 63 -7.08 15.80 10.72
CA GLU A 63 -7.75 14.51 10.95
C GLU A 63 -7.81 13.67 9.66
N ALA A 64 -8.24 14.28 8.54
CA ALA A 64 -8.28 13.60 7.25
C ALA A 64 -6.89 13.15 6.77
N LEU A 65 -5.86 13.95 7.02
CA LEU A 65 -4.47 13.60 6.70
C LEU A 65 -3.99 12.41 7.55
N LEU A 66 -4.30 12.40 8.84
CA LEU A 66 -3.98 11.29 9.74
C LEU A 66 -4.67 10.00 9.29
N ASP A 67 -5.96 10.07 8.94
CA ASP A 67 -6.71 8.93 8.41
C ASP A 67 -6.05 8.32 7.16
N VAL A 68 -5.56 9.16 6.24
CA VAL A 68 -4.81 8.73 5.06
C VAL A 68 -3.46 8.11 5.45
N CYS A 69 -2.74 8.71 6.39
CA CYS A 69 -1.46 8.17 6.88
C CYS A 69 -1.63 6.80 7.56
N LEU A 70 -2.67 6.64 8.37
CA LEU A 70 -3.02 5.36 8.98
C LEU A 70 -3.33 4.30 7.93
N PHE A 71 -4.10 4.65 6.89
CA PHE A 71 -4.35 3.75 5.76
C PHE A 71 -3.05 3.36 5.05
N ILE A 72 -2.14 4.31 4.80
CA ILE A 72 -0.84 4.03 4.17
C ILE A 72 -0.07 3.00 4.99
N VAL A 73 0.10 3.27 6.28
CA VAL A 73 0.92 2.44 7.19
C VAL A 73 0.33 1.04 7.35
N THR A 74 -0.99 0.94 7.53
CA THR A 74 -1.64 -0.34 7.88
C THR A 74 -2.00 -1.19 6.67
N ILE A 75 -2.34 -0.57 5.54
CA ILE A 75 -2.90 -1.27 4.37
C ILE A 75 -1.94 -1.25 3.18
N TYR A 76 -1.36 -0.08 2.84
CA TYR A 76 -0.63 0.09 1.58
C TYR A 76 0.80 -0.47 1.62
N VAL A 77 1.53 -0.24 2.71
CA VAL A 77 2.98 -0.52 2.77
C VAL A 77 3.30 -2.01 2.69
N LYS A 78 2.56 -2.84 3.43
CA LYS A 78 2.88 -4.27 3.59
C LYS A 78 2.87 -5.05 2.25
N PRO A 79 1.80 -4.99 1.42
CA PRO A 79 1.84 -5.60 0.09
C PRO A 79 2.89 -4.95 -0.82
N TRP A 80 3.06 -3.63 -0.74
CA TRP A 80 3.98 -2.89 -1.59
C TRP A 80 5.44 -3.34 -1.44
N LEU A 81 5.87 -3.67 -0.23
CA LEU A 81 7.20 -4.24 0.02
C LEU A 81 7.34 -5.69 -0.51
N GLN A 82 6.24 -6.44 -0.59
CA GLN A 82 6.22 -7.84 -1.01
C GLN A 82 6.08 -8.01 -2.53
N TRP A 83 5.57 -7.01 -3.25
CA TRP A 83 5.40 -7.01 -4.71
C TRP A 83 6.71 -6.98 -5.52
N ILE A 84 7.87 -7.01 -4.86
CA ILE A 84 9.18 -7.16 -5.52
C ILE A 84 9.28 -8.52 -6.23
N LEU A 85 8.56 -9.55 -5.74
CA LEU A 85 8.54 -10.88 -6.35
C LEU A 85 7.29 -11.05 -7.22
N ALA A 86 7.48 -11.26 -8.52
CA ALA A 86 6.39 -11.42 -9.48
C ALA A 86 5.45 -12.58 -9.14
N VAL A 87 5.98 -13.71 -8.66
CA VAL A 87 5.19 -14.89 -8.26
C VAL A 87 4.24 -14.60 -7.11
N LYS A 88 4.59 -13.64 -6.24
CA LYS A 88 3.76 -13.24 -5.09
C LYS A 88 2.68 -12.24 -5.47
N ALA A 89 2.86 -11.52 -6.58
CA ALA A 89 1.97 -10.41 -6.95
C ALA A 89 0.48 -10.80 -6.94
N PRO A 90 0.03 -11.91 -7.57
CA PRO A 90 -1.40 -12.17 -7.69
C PRO A 90 -2.06 -12.48 -6.34
N TYR A 91 -1.41 -13.29 -5.51
CA TYR A 91 -1.93 -13.61 -4.19
C TYR A 91 -1.91 -12.40 -3.25
N LYS A 92 -0.86 -11.57 -3.33
CA LYS A 92 -0.78 -10.34 -2.54
C LYS A 92 -1.81 -9.30 -2.97
N ASP A 93 -2.10 -9.18 -4.27
CA ASP A 93 -3.19 -8.32 -4.76
C ASP A 93 -4.53 -8.75 -4.16
N LEU A 94 -4.83 -10.05 -4.16
CA LEU A 94 -6.03 -10.59 -3.52
C LEU A 94 -6.05 -10.31 -2.01
N CYS A 95 -4.95 -10.56 -1.31
CA CYS A 95 -4.83 -10.26 0.12
C CYS A 95 -5.03 -8.77 0.41
N PHE A 96 -4.53 -7.91 -0.46
CA PHE A 96 -4.70 -6.47 -0.36
C PHE A 96 -6.16 -6.03 -0.60
N LEU A 97 -6.91 -6.69 -1.50
CA LEU A 97 -8.35 -6.48 -1.62
C LEU A 97 -9.08 -6.87 -0.32
N LYS A 98 -8.74 -8.04 0.25
CA LYS A 98 -9.33 -8.53 1.51
C LYS A 98 -9.03 -7.61 2.69
N SER A 99 -7.78 -7.13 2.82
CA SER A 99 -7.38 -6.24 3.92
C SER A 99 -8.13 -4.91 3.86
N ARG A 100 -8.34 -4.35 2.65
CA ARG A 100 -9.19 -3.17 2.48
C ARG A 100 -10.62 -3.42 2.88
N LYS A 101 -11.19 -4.57 2.52
CA LYS A 101 -12.55 -4.93 2.94
C LYS A 101 -12.65 -5.02 4.47
N ALA A 102 -11.66 -5.62 5.13
CA ALA A 102 -11.60 -5.65 6.59
C ALA A 102 -11.43 -4.24 7.21
N TYR A 103 -10.73 -3.33 6.52
CA TYR A 103 -10.54 -1.95 6.95
C TYR A 103 -11.85 -1.13 6.97
N GLU A 104 -12.97 -1.65 6.43
CA GLU A 104 -14.29 -1.02 6.63
C GLU A 104 -14.65 -0.86 8.11
N ASN A 105 -14.13 -1.74 8.98
CA ASN A 105 -14.31 -1.69 10.43
C ASN A 105 -13.53 -0.55 11.11
N VAL A 106 -12.49 -0.02 10.45
CA VAL A 106 -11.68 1.10 10.94
C VAL A 106 -12.15 2.41 10.33
N ASN A 107 -12.22 2.48 8.99
CA ASN A 107 -12.70 3.65 8.28
C ASN A 107 -13.44 3.22 7.00
N LYS A 108 -14.77 3.16 7.11
CA LYS A 108 -15.68 2.75 6.02
C LYS A 108 -15.58 3.63 4.79
N SER A 109 -15.38 4.94 4.96
CA SER A 109 -15.29 5.89 3.85
C SER A 109 -14.05 5.63 3.01
N ILE A 110 -12.88 5.56 3.66
CA ILE A 110 -11.60 5.29 3.00
C ILE A 110 -11.58 3.91 2.38
N SER A 111 -12.05 2.89 3.11
CA SER A 111 -12.11 1.53 2.59
C SER A 111 -12.94 1.46 1.31
N LYS A 112 -14.15 2.05 1.29
CA LYS A 112 -15.00 2.08 0.09
C LYS A 112 -14.34 2.84 -1.06
N ALA A 113 -13.77 4.01 -0.80
CA ALA A 113 -13.10 4.80 -1.84
C ALA A 113 -11.91 4.04 -2.44
N ALA A 114 -11.10 3.39 -1.59
CA ALA A 114 -9.99 2.55 -2.03
C ALA A 114 -10.48 1.33 -2.82
N LEU A 115 -11.53 0.63 -2.33
CA LEU A 115 -12.14 -0.50 -3.02
C LEU A 115 -12.63 -0.12 -4.42
N GLN A 116 -13.40 0.96 -4.52
CA GLN A 116 -13.91 1.46 -5.78
C GLN A 116 -12.79 1.78 -6.77
N LYS A 117 -11.71 2.44 -6.31
CA LYS A 117 -10.59 2.77 -7.19
C LYS A 117 -9.83 1.55 -7.66
N PHE A 118 -9.56 0.59 -6.80
CA PHE A 118 -8.86 -0.61 -7.22
C PHE A 118 -9.69 -1.50 -8.14
N SER A 119 -11.01 -1.58 -7.97
CA SER A 119 -11.88 -2.30 -8.89
C SER A 119 -11.79 -1.76 -10.33
N GLN A 120 -11.50 -0.47 -10.50
CA GLN A 120 -11.26 0.15 -11.81
C GLN A 120 -9.90 -0.23 -12.43
N HIS A 121 -9.01 -0.83 -11.65
CA HIS A 121 -7.66 -1.21 -12.05
C HIS A 121 -7.45 -2.73 -12.12
N LEU A 122 -8.50 -3.55 -12.00
CA LEU A 122 -8.36 -5.02 -12.06
C LEU A 122 -8.12 -5.57 -13.48
N TRP A 123 -8.07 -4.72 -14.51
CA TRP A 123 -7.85 -5.15 -15.90
C TRP A 123 -6.55 -5.95 -16.11
N TYR A 124 -5.55 -5.74 -15.26
CA TYR A 124 -4.29 -6.46 -15.34
C TYR A 124 -4.34 -7.82 -14.64
N PHE A 125 -5.37 -8.12 -13.85
CA PHE A 125 -5.49 -9.37 -13.09
C PHE A 125 -6.20 -10.43 -13.95
N THR A 126 -5.43 -11.03 -14.86
CA THR A 126 -5.91 -12.05 -15.79
C THR A 126 -5.60 -13.45 -15.26
N ASP A 127 -6.26 -14.47 -15.81
CA ASP A 127 -6.06 -15.86 -15.41
C ASP A 127 -4.60 -16.29 -15.61
N GLU A 128 -3.94 -15.86 -16.69
CA GLU A 128 -2.53 -16.18 -16.96
C GLU A 128 -1.59 -15.63 -15.89
N LYS A 129 -1.92 -14.46 -15.33
CA LYS A 129 -1.14 -13.89 -14.22
C LYS A 129 -1.50 -14.54 -12.90
N ALA A 130 -2.76 -14.92 -12.70
CA ALA A 130 -3.18 -15.64 -11.51
C ALA A 130 -2.43 -16.98 -11.35
N VAL A 131 -2.12 -17.67 -12.46
CA VAL A 131 -1.30 -18.90 -12.47
C VAL A 131 0.06 -18.73 -11.79
N LEU A 132 0.65 -17.53 -11.80
CA LEU A 132 1.92 -17.29 -11.10
C LEU A 132 1.83 -17.56 -9.59
N ALA A 133 0.63 -17.45 -9.00
CA ALA A 133 0.41 -17.75 -7.59
C ALA A 133 0.54 -19.25 -7.24
N LEU A 134 0.54 -20.15 -8.24
CA LEU A 134 0.87 -21.57 -8.00
C LEU A 134 2.29 -21.73 -7.44
N PHE A 135 3.19 -20.80 -7.77
CA PHE A 135 4.57 -20.76 -7.30
C PHE A 135 4.77 -19.88 -6.04
N ASP A 136 3.70 -19.33 -5.47
CA ASP A 136 3.78 -18.61 -4.20
C ASP A 136 3.62 -19.59 -3.03
N ASP A 137 4.61 -19.64 -2.15
CA ASP A 137 4.59 -20.47 -0.94
C ASP A 137 3.55 -20.00 0.08
N ASP A 138 3.08 -18.76 -0.04
CA ASP A 138 2.05 -18.21 0.85
C ASP A 138 0.62 -18.68 0.47
N VAL A 139 0.46 -19.36 -0.66
CA VAL A 139 -0.82 -19.94 -1.12
C VAL A 139 -0.88 -21.40 -0.68
N ASP A 140 -1.97 -21.77 0.00
CA ASP A 140 -2.18 -23.13 0.47
C ASP A 140 -2.43 -24.12 -0.68
N GLU A 141 -2.07 -25.38 -0.45
CA GLU A 141 -2.16 -26.44 -1.46
C GLU A 141 -3.60 -26.67 -1.96
N GLU A 142 -4.59 -26.57 -1.08
CA GLU A 142 -6.01 -26.71 -1.45
C GLU A 142 -6.43 -25.61 -2.44
N THR A 143 -6.02 -24.36 -2.20
CA THR A 143 -6.24 -23.26 -3.13
C THR A 143 -5.54 -23.51 -4.45
N LYS A 144 -4.28 -24.00 -4.46
CA LYS A 144 -3.56 -24.33 -5.70
C LYS A 144 -4.27 -25.40 -6.51
N LEU A 145 -4.76 -26.46 -5.87
CA LEU A 145 -5.54 -27.51 -6.53
C LEU A 145 -6.83 -26.96 -7.16
N LYS A 146 -7.54 -26.09 -6.44
CA LYS A 146 -8.74 -25.41 -6.96
C LYS A 146 -8.43 -24.49 -8.14
N MET A 147 -7.31 -23.79 -8.12
CA MET A 147 -6.87 -22.96 -9.24
C MET A 147 -6.64 -23.82 -10.48
N VAL A 148 -5.88 -24.92 -10.36
CA VAL A 148 -5.61 -25.85 -11.47
C VAL A 148 -6.90 -26.44 -12.03
N ALA A 149 -7.84 -26.85 -11.17
CA ALA A 149 -9.12 -27.40 -11.60
C ALA A 149 -9.98 -26.41 -12.41
N ASN A 150 -9.77 -25.10 -12.25
CA ASN A 150 -10.52 -24.05 -12.96
C ASN A 150 -9.78 -23.51 -14.20
N LEU A 151 -8.53 -23.90 -14.47
CA LEU A 151 -7.76 -23.40 -15.63
C LEU A 151 -8.23 -23.95 -16.99
N HIS A 152 -9.08 -24.98 -17.00
CA HIS A 152 -9.54 -25.67 -18.20
C HIS A 152 -11.03 -25.45 -18.53
N LYS A 153 -11.66 -24.44 -17.90
CA LYS A 153 -13.03 -24.00 -18.23
C LYS A 153 -12.99 -22.72 -19.06
#